data_AF-A0A6C0JI47-F1
#
_entry.id   AF-A0A6C0JI47-F1
#
_cell.length_a   1.000
_cell.length_b   1.000
_cell.length_c   1.000
_cell.angle_alpha   90.00
_cell.angle_beta   90.00
_cell.angle_gamma   90.00
#
_symmetry.space_group_name_H-M   'P 1'
#
loop_
_entity.id
_entity.type
_entity.pdbx_description
1 polymer ?
#
loop_
_entity_poly.entity_id
_entity_poly.type
_entity_poly.pdbx_seq_one_letter_code
_entity_poly.pdbx_strand_id
1 'polypeptide(L)'
;MTFTLHDIHTNAPSALLYISALHPFLPCTLSTLHQHARILCPELAAFCDANRQSLVGSDKGSAGKLVEFFIFGKKPNSDATPDLQLADVKATHVKKIGDGYNAKERLTLTNVGSTDKYETLQHIVDAPTLQDCKAYAKVQKGVMAVLVRDKSRPSMEDILNEEVVALFFYDLAALPADIQESIAADYASIRECVAAEAVSQKGQKFLHIHPHGSKGSKTRAFGFTNRFVTWLICHGTGRALVKQNRSWVFRI
;
A
#
# COMPACT_ATOMS: atom_id res chain seq x y z
N MET A 1 7.85 -25.47 -7.36
CA MET A 1 6.71 -25.20 -6.46
C MET A 1 5.66 -24.48 -7.28
N THR A 2 4.41 -24.91 -7.21
CA THR A 2 3.30 -24.34 -7.99
C THR A 2 2.19 -23.95 -7.03
N PHE A 3 1.60 -22.79 -7.24
CA PHE A 3 0.54 -22.20 -6.42
C PHE A 3 -0.79 -22.17 -7.20
N THR A 4 -1.90 -22.11 -6.48
CA THR A 4 -3.23 -21.85 -7.03
C THR A 4 -3.67 -20.43 -6.70
N LEU A 5 -4.56 -19.83 -7.49
CA LEU A 5 -5.14 -18.54 -7.15
C LEU A 5 -5.97 -18.64 -5.88
N HIS A 6 -6.68 -19.76 -5.68
CA HIS A 6 -7.44 -20.00 -4.46
C HIS A 6 -6.54 -19.89 -3.23
N ASP A 7 -5.42 -20.63 -3.19
CA ASP A 7 -4.52 -20.63 -2.03
C ASP A 7 -3.88 -19.25 -1.80
N ILE A 8 -3.50 -18.53 -2.87
CA ILE A 8 -2.97 -17.17 -2.74
C ILE A 8 -4.03 -16.23 -2.12
N HIS A 9 -5.32 -16.44 -2.42
CA HIS A 9 -6.40 -15.58 -1.93
C HIS A 9 -6.89 -15.94 -0.53
N THR A 10 -6.91 -17.23 -0.16
CA THR A 10 -7.59 -17.74 1.04
C THR A 10 -6.64 -18.37 2.06
N ASN A 11 -5.35 -18.50 1.78
CA ASN A 11 -4.39 -19.10 2.70
C ASN A 11 -3.20 -18.18 2.93
N ALA A 12 -3.16 -17.53 4.09
CA ALA A 12 -2.13 -16.57 4.46
C ALA A 12 -0.70 -17.16 4.38
N PRO A 13 -0.41 -18.35 4.95
CA PRO A 13 0.87 -19.03 4.72
C PRO A 13 1.22 -19.24 3.24
N SER A 14 0.28 -19.72 2.42
CA SER A 14 0.53 -19.93 0.98
C SER A 14 0.80 -18.63 0.24
N ALA A 15 0.07 -17.56 0.56
CA ALA A 15 0.30 -16.23 0.01
C ALA A 15 1.69 -15.69 0.35
N LEU A 16 2.16 -15.88 1.59
CA LEU A 16 3.52 -15.50 2.01
C LEU A 16 4.60 -16.32 1.30
N LEU A 17 4.39 -17.62 1.09
CA LEU A 17 5.29 -18.48 0.32
C LEU A 17 5.35 -18.04 -1.15
N TYR A 18 4.20 -17.68 -1.74
CA TYR A 18 4.12 -17.15 -3.10
C TYR A 18 4.88 -15.84 -3.26
N ILE A 19 4.68 -14.89 -2.35
CA ILE A 19 5.43 -13.62 -2.31
C ILE A 19 6.93 -13.91 -2.19
N SER A 20 7.33 -14.79 -1.27
CA SER A 20 8.73 -15.17 -1.06
C SER A 20 9.35 -15.82 -2.29
N ALA A 21 8.58 -16.62 -3.03
CA ALA A 21 9.02 -17.25 -4.27
C ALA A 21 9.24 -16.25 -5.42
N LEU A 22 8.65 -15.05 -5.35
CA LEU A 22 8.88 -13.96 -6.30
C LEU A 22 10.14 -13.14 -6.00
N HIS A 23 10.60 -13.12 -4.74
CA HIS A 23 11.75 -12.29 -4.33
C HIS A 23 13.04 -12.51 -5.13
N PRO A 24 13.43 -13.74 -5.52
CA PRO A 24 14.65 -13.97 -6.29
C PRO A 24 14.69 -13.27 -7.66
N PHE A 25 13.55 -12.80 -8.17
CA PHE A 25 13.46 -12.10 -9.45
C PHE A 25 13.53 -10.57 -9.31
N LEU A 26 13.62 -10.03 -8.08
CA LEU A 26 13.68 -8.59 -7.85
C LEU A 26 15.13 -8.10 -7.75
N PRO A 27 15.46 -6.90 -8.27
CA PRO A 27 14.58 -5.99 -8.99
C PRO A 27 14.34 -6.43 -10.45
N CYS A 28 13.12 -6.22 -10.95
CA CYS A 28 12.76 -6.41 -12.36
C CYS A 28 11.56 -5.54 -12.75
N THR A 29 11.21 -5.48 -14.04
CA THR A 29 10.00 -4.75 -14.46
C THR A 29 8.73 -5.45 -13.97
N LEU A 30 7.63 -4.71 -13.82
CA LEU A 30 6.33 -5.31 -13.48
C LEU A 30 5.91 -6.38 -14.50
N SER A 31 6.23 -6.19 -15.78
CA SER A 31 6.01 -7.18 -16.84
C SER A 31 6.80 -8.47 -16.61
N THR A 32 8.09 -8.37 -16.28
CA THR A 32 8.93 -9.55 -15.97
C THR A 32 8.44 -10.25 -14.70
N LEU A 33 8.11 -9.49 -13.66
CA LEU A 33 7.54 -10.05 -12.43
C LEU A 33 6.23 -10.79 -12.69
N HIS A 34 5.36 -10.23 -13.54
CA HIS A 34 4.13 -10.88 -13.99
C HIS A 34 4.42 -12.21 -14.70
N GLN A 35 5.43 -12.29 -15.56
CA GLN A 35 5.80 -13.54 -16.22
C GLN A 35 6.22 -14.61 -15.20
N HIS A 36 7.02 -14.25 -14.19
CA HIS A 36 7.39 -15.16 -13.11
C HIS A 36 6.18 -15.59 -12.26
N ALA A 37 5.31 -14.65 -11.93
CA ALA A 37 4.05 -14.91 -11.25
C ALA A 37 3.17 -15.94 -11.99
N ARG A 38 3.06 -15.83 -13.33
CA ARG A 38 2.33 -16.78 -14.19
C ARG A 38 2.97 -18.18 -14.19
N ILE A 39 4.29 -18.28 -14.11
CA ILE A 39 4.99 -19.57 -14.03
C ILE A 39 4.73 -20.24 -12.68
N LEU A 40 4.78 -19.46 -11.60
CA LEU A 40 4.52 -19.93 -10.24
C LEU A 40 3.05 -20.29 -10.03
N CYS A 41 2.12 -19.58 -10.68
CA CYS A 41 0.67 -19.81 -10.61
C CYS A 41 0.05 -19.83 -12.03
N PRO A 42 -0.03 -21.00 -12.68
CA PRO A 42 -0.64 -21.12 -14.01
C PRO A 42 -2.11 -20.65 -14.08
N GLU A 43 -2.86 -20.74 -12.98
CA GLU A 43 -4.22 -20.22 -12.90
C GLU A 43 -4.27 -18.69 -13.04
N LEU A 44 -3.26 -17.98 -12.54
CA LEU A 44 -3.10 -16.54 -12.75
C LEU A 44 -2.96 -16.20 -14.24
N ALA A 45 -2.22 -17.02 -14.99
CA ALA A 45 -2.05 -16.84 -16.42
C ALA A 45 -3.40 -16.89 -17.15
N ALA A 46 -4.17 -17.97 -16.92
CA ALA A 46 -5.49 -18.14 -17.50
C ALA A 46 -6.46 -17.03 -17.08
N PHE A 47 -6.43 -16.64 -15.81
CA PHE A 47 -7.27 -15.56 -15.28
C PHE A 47 -6.96 -14.21 -15.95
N CYS A 48 -5.68 -13.82 -16.02
CA CYS A 48 -5.29 -12.55 -16.62
C CYS A 48 -5.65 -12.47 -18.10
N ASP A 49 -5.45 -13.56 -18.84
CA ASP A 49 -5.74 -13.61 -20.27
C ASP A 49 -7.26 -13.48 -20.54
N ALA A 50 -8.09 -14.13 -19.73
CA ALA A 50 -9.55 -14.07 -19.85
C ALA A 50 -10.17 -12.73 -19.40
N ASN A 51 -9.45 -11.93 -18.60
CA ASN A 51 -9.99 -10.72 -17.96
C ASN A 51 -9.22 -9.44 -18.31
N ARG A 52 -8.34 -9.47 -19.32
CA ARG A 52 -7.49 -8.32 -19.71
C ARG A 52 -8.30 -7.07 -20.04
N GLN A 53 -9.49 -7.23 -20.62
CA GLN A 53 -10.45 -6.18 -20.92
C GLN A 53 -10.97 -5.44 -19.68
N SER A 54 -10.86 -6.01 -18.48
CA SER A 54 -11.22 -5.35 -17.23
C SER A 54 -10.22 -4.26 -16.79
N LEU A 55 -9.07 -4.14 -17.48
CA LEU A 55 -8.05 -3.12 -17.20
C LEU A 55 -8.30 -1.78 -17.93
N VAL A 56 -9.40 -1.63 -18.67
CA VAL A 56 -9.68 -0.42 -19.46
C VAL A 56 -10.01 0.76 -18.54
N GLY A 57 -9.09 1.73 -18.46
CA GLY A 57 -9.29 3.02 -17.77
C GLY A 57 -7.97 3.72 -17.42
N SER A 58 -7.84 5.00 -17.76
CA SER A 58 -6.66 5.82 -17.45
C SER A 58 -6.84 6.57 -16.11
N ASP A 59 -6.79 5.86 -14.98
CA ASP A 59 -7.01 6.45 -13.66
C ASP A 59 -5.74 6.53 -12.80
N LYS A 60 -5.71 7.50 -11.87
CA LYS A 60 -4.61 7.79 -10.92
C LYS A 60 -4.30 6.67 -9.89
N GLY A 61 -4.85 5.48 -10.05
CA GLY A 61 -4.57 4.28 -9.23
C GLY A 61 -4.07 3.08 -10.06
N SER A 62 -3.60 3.34 -11.28
CA SER A 62 -3.28 2.29 -12.26
C SER A 62 -2.22 1.29 -11.78
N ALA A 63 -1.14 1.72 -11.12
CA ALA A 63 -0.12 0.77 -10.63
C ALA A 63 -0.65 -0.23 -9.60
N GLY A 64 -1.45 0.22 -8.63
CA GLY A 64 -2.07 -0.67 -7.63
C GLY A 64 -2.98 -1.70 -8.29
N LYS A 65 -3.87 -1.25 -9.17
CA LYS A 65 -4.76 -2.11 -9.96
C LYS A 65 -4.00 -3.12 -10.82
N LEU A 66 -2.89 -2.71 -11.43
CA LEU A 66 -2.07 -3.60 -12.24
C LEU A 66 -1.32 -4.62 -11.38
N VAL A 67 -0.83 -4.25 -10.19
CA VAL A 67 -0.21 -5.20 -9.25
C VAL A 67 -1.26 -6.21 -8.76
N GLU A 68 -2.42 -5.75 -8.30
CA GLU A 68 -3.55 -6.61 -7.90
C GLU A 68 -3.92 -7.62 -9.00
N PHE A 69 -4.04 -7.13 -10.24
CA PHE A 69 -4.44 -7.96 -11.36
C PHE A 69 -3.33 -8.91 -11.82
N PHE A 70 -2.14 -8.39 -12.14
CA PHE A 70 -1.07 -9.16 -12.77
C PHE A 70 -0.27 -10.02 -11.80
N ILE A 71 -0.21 -9.66 -10.51
CA ILE A 71 0.54 -10.43 -9.51
C ILE A 71 -0.37 -11.32 -8.68
N PHE A 72 -1.62 -10.90 -8.44
CA PHE A 72 -2.53 -11.61 -7.55
C PHE A 72 -3.84 -12.06 -8.20
N GLY A 73 -4.15 -11.74 -9.46
CA GLY A 73 -5.37 -12.20 -10.11
C GLY A 73 -6.64 -11.63 -9.49
N LYS A 74 -6.60 -10.38 -9.03
CA LYS A 74 -7.77 -9.64 -8.52
C LYS A 74 -8.29 -8.69 -9.58
N LYS A 75 -9.60 -8.69 -9.82
CA LYS A 75 -10.19 -7.74 -10.76
C LYS A 75 -10.14 -6.34 -10.17
N PRO A 76 -9.80 -5.31 -10.96
CA PRO A 76 -9.92 -3.94 -10.49
C PRO A 76 -11.33 -3.65 -9.98
N ASN A 77 -11.42 -2.95 -8.85
CA ASN A 77 -12.68 -2.57 -8.22
C ASN A 77 -13.57 -3.75 -7.78
N SER A 78 -12.99 -4.94 -7.52
CA SER A 78 -13.74 -6.03 -6.88
C SER A 78 -13.90 -5.80 -5.38
N ASP A 79 -15.09 -6.06 -4.85
CA ASP A 79 -15.53 -5.69 -3.48
C ASP A 79 -14.99 -6.59 -2.35
N ALA A 80 -13.85 -7.27 -2.55
CA ALA A 80 -13.26 -8.11 -1.52
C ALA A 80 -12.43 -7.27 -0.55
N THR A 81 -12.78 -7.30 0.74
CA THR A 81 -12.01 -6.65 1.82
C THR A 81 -11.70 -7.67 2.92
N PRO A 82 -10.41 -7.96 3.21
CA PRO A 82 -9.18 -7.52 2.51
C PRO A 82 -9.01 -8.14 1.11
N ASP A 83 -8.11 -7.58 0.30
CA ASP A 83 -7.88 -8.06 -1.08
C ASP A 83 -7.45 -9.54 -1.12
N LEU A 84 -6.56 -9.92 -0.21
CA LEU A 84 -6.19 -11.29 0.12
C LEU A 84 -6.58 -11.56 1.57
N GLN A 85 -6.93 -12.80 1.93
CA GLN A 85 -7.14 -13.18 3.33
C GLN A 85 -5.92 -12.84 4.22
N LEU A 86 -4.72 -12.81 3.62
CA LEU A 86 -3.49 -12.35 4.26
C LEU A 86 -3.56 -10.85 4.62
N ALA A 87 -3.89 -9.99 3.65
CA ALA A 87 -3.76 -8.54 3.74
C ALA A 87 -4.33 -7.80 2.51
N ASP A 88 -4.46 -6.48 2.62
CA ASP A 88 -4.69 -5.60 1.46
C ASP A 88 -3.43 -5.51 0.58
N VAL A 89 -3.61 -5.44 -0.74
CA VAL A 89 -2.52 -5.20 -1.70
C VAL A 89 -2.34 -3.69 -1.85
N LYS A 90 -1.10 -3.23 -1.76
CA LYS A 90 -0.75 -1.82 -1.88
C LYS A 90 0.41 -1.67 -2.86
N ALA A 91 0.37 -0.61 -3.66
CA ALA A 91 1.49 -0.20 -4.48
C ALA A 91 1.93 1.20 -4.08
N THR A 92 3.25 1.41 -4.00
CA THR A 92 3.84 2.72 -3.75
C THR A 92 4.96 3.00 -4.74
N HIS A 93 5.16 4.28 -5.03
CA HIS A 93 6.28 4.73 -5.83
C HIS A 93 7.41 5.25 -4.96
N VAL A 94 8.64 5.02 -5.42
CA VAL A 94 9.83 5.64 -4.88
C VAL A 94 10.47 6.54 -5.92
N LYS A 95 11.17 7.57 -5.45
CA LYS A 95 11.92 8.51 -6.26
C LYS A 95 13.37 8.55 -5.79
N LYS A 96 14.27 8.81 -6.73
CA LYS A 96 15.68 9.02 -6.42
C LYS A 96 15.90 10.39 -5.74
N ILE A 97 16.72 10.41 -4.69
CA ILE A 97 17.22 11.60 -4.00
C ILE A 97 18.71 11.38 -3.73
N GLY A 98 19.58 12.12 -4.43
CA GLY A 98 21.01 11.88 -4.39
C GLY A 98 21.34 10.42 -4.76
N ASP A 99 22.06 9.74 -3.87
CA ASP A 99 22.46 8.34 -4.02
C ASP A 99 21.48 7.33 -3.40
N GLY A 100 20.28 7.77 -3.01
CA GLY A 100 19.28 6.93 -2.38
C GLY A 100 17.87 7.15 -2.95
N TYR A 101 16.91 6.43 -2.38
CA TYR A 101 15.51 6.44 -2.76
C TYR A 101 14.62 6.66 -1.55
N ASN A 102 13.50 7.36 -1.74
CA ASN A 102 12.46 7.43 -0.73
C ASN A 102 11.07 7.33 -1.35
N ALA A 103 10.06 7.07 -0.51
CA ALA A 103 8.68 7.08 -0.97
C ALA A 103 8.33 8.45 -1.58
N LYS A 104 7.83 8.41 -2.82
CA LYS A 104 7.51 9.59 -3.62
C LYS A 104 6.36 10.38 -3.02
N GLU A 105 5.38 9.67 -2.46
CA GLU A 105 4.16 10.19 -1.89
C GLU A 105 3.74 9.42 -0.64
N ARG A 106 2.69 9.91 0.03
CA ARG A 106 2.01 9.17 1.09
C ARG A 106 1.31 7.94 0.51
N LEU A 107 1.18 6.89 1.31
CA LEU A 107 0.36 5.74 0.94
C LEU A 107 -1.04 5.93 1.48
N THR A 108 -2.04 6.07 0.60
CA THR A 108 -3.46 6.09 1.03
C THR A 108 -3.89 4.66 1.37
N LEU A 109 -4.53 4.46 2.53
CA LEU A 109 -4.95 3.14 3.01
C LEU A 109 -6.44 2.90 2.76
N THR A 110 -7.29 3.79 3.28
CA THR A 110 -8.75 3.66 3.16
C THR A 110 -9.45 4.99 3.40
N ASN A 111 -10.61 5.17 2.80
CA ASN A 111 -11.52 6.29 3.05
C ASN A 111 -12.15 6.14 4.45
N VAL A 112 -12.23 7.24 5.19
CA VAL A 112 -12.75 7.26 6.56
C VAL A 112 -13.91 8.24 6.75
N GLY A 113 -14.45 8.87 5.72
CA GLY A 113 -15.60 9.79 5.84
C GLY A 113 -15.33 11.17 5.28
N SER A 114 -16.08 12.18 5.70
CA SER A 114 -16.02 13.54 5.15
C SER A 114 -16.11 14.61 6.23
N THR A 115 -15.36 15.70 6.08
CA THR A 115 -15.49 16.90 6.92
C THR A 115 -16.69 17.78 6.56
N ASP A 116 -17.43 17.45 5.50
CA ASP A 116 -18.76 18.07 5.25
C ASP A 116 -19.87 17.39 6.04
N LYS A 117 -19.59 16.19 6.59
CA LYS A 117 -20.53 15.32 7.31
C LYS A 117 -19.80 14.63 8.45
N TYR A 118 -19.49 15.37 9.52
CA TYR A 118 -18.67 14.88 10.64
C TYR A 118 -19.23 13.63 11.32
N GLU A 119 -20.55 13.40 11.25
CA GLU A 119 -21.20 12.17 11.69
C GLU A 119 -20.61 10.92 11.00
N THR A 120 -20.11 11.06 9.76
CA THR A 120 -19.45 9.95 9.04
C THR A 120 -18.08 9.60 9.62
N LEU A 121 -17.45 10.54 10.33
CA LEU A 121 -16.16 10.38 11.02
C LEU A 121 -16.31 9.91 12.47
N GLN A 122 -17.54 9.82 13.00
CA GLN A 122 -17.80 9.55 14.42
C GLN A 122 -17.17 8.24 14.91
N HIS A 123 -17.18 7.20 14.08
CA HIS A 123 -16.51 5.92 14.36
C HIS A 123 -14.98 6.04 14.66
N ILE A 124 -14.33 7.14 14.29
CA ILE A 124 -12.95 7.42 14.68
C ILE A 124 -12.91 7.91 16.13
N VAL A 125 -13.82 8.82 16.48
CA VAL A 125 -13.91 9.39 17.84
C VAL A 125 -14.33 8.31 18.84
N ASP A 126 -15.30 7.46 18.47
CA ASP A 126 -15.85 6.42 19.32
C ASP A 126 -14.87 5.27 19.58
N ALA A 127 -13.89 5.06 18.70
CA ALA A 127 -12.89 4.01 18.80
C ALA A 127 -11.71 4.46 19.68
N PRO A 128 -11.51 3.91 20.89
CA PRO A 128 -10.44 4.36 21.80
C PRO A 128 -9.05 4.18 21.20
N THR A 129 -8.82 3.08 20.49
CA THR A 129 -7.57 2.73 19.82
C THR A 129 -7.76 2.55 18.32
N LEU A 130 -6.67 2.55 17.56
CA LEU A 130 -6.74 2.33 16.11
C LEU A 130 -7.34 0.95 15.81
N GLN A 131 -7.07 -0.04 16.66
CA GLN A 131 -7.56 -1.41 16.57
C GLN A 131 -9.08 -1.51 16.68
N ASP A 132 -9.68 -0.61 17.47
CA ASP A 132 -11.14 -0.53 17.65
C ASP A 132 -11.84 0.19 16.49
N CYS A 133 -11.08 0.89 15.64
CA CYS A 133 -11.62 1.62 14.51
C CYS A 133 -12.02 0.67 13.38
N LYS A 134 -13.22 0.86 12.80
CA LYS A 134 -13.68 0.08 11.65
C LYS A 134 -12.69 0.06 10.47
N ALA A 135 -11.87 1.09 10.34
CA ALA A 135 -10.86 1.22 9.29
C ALA A 135 -9.63 0.31 9.52
N TYR A 136 -9.45 -0.25 10.73
CA TYR A 136 -8.25 -1.00 11.10
C TYR A 136 -8.00 -2.21 10.20
N ALA A 137 -9.07 -2.90 9.77
CA ALA A 137 -8.98 -4.05 8.89
C ALA A 137 -8.19 -3.74 7.60
N LYS A 138 -8.29 -2.51 7.09
CA LYS A 138 -7.60 -2.00 5.89
C LYS A 138 -6.21 -1.40 6.16
N VAL A 139 -5.83 -1.26 7.43
CA VAL A 139 -4.61 -0.56 7.88
C VAL A 139 -3.62 -1.55 8.50
N GLN A 140 -4.10 -2.58 9.18
CA GLN A 140 -3.29 -3.47 10.02
C GLN A 140 -2.23 -4.26 9.26
N LYS A 141 -2.51 -4.67 8.02
CA LYS A 141 -1.67 -5.57 7.24
C LYS A 141 -1.71 -5.18 5.78
N GLY A 142 -0.56 -5.30 5.11
CA GLY A 142 -0.49 -5.06 3.67
C GLY A 142 0.61 -5.85 2.98
N VAL A 143 0.38 -6.21 1.72
CA VAL A 143 1.42 -6.63 0.79
C VAL A 143 1.78 -5.43 -0.07
N MET A 144 3.01 -4.93 0.06
CA MET A 144 3.46 -3.71 -0.60
C MET A 144 4.40 -4.00 -1.76
N ALA A 145 3.99 -3.62 -2.96
CA ALA A 145 4.85 -3.52 -4.14
C ALA A 145 5.46 -2.11 -4.22
N VAL A 146 6.78 -2.04 -4.37
CA VAL A 146 7.55 -0.79 -4.44
C VAL A 146 8.09 -0.62 -5.85
N LEU A 147 7.62 0.43 -6.53
CA LEU A 147 7.98 0.69 -7.93
C LEU A 147 8.81 1.97 -8.05
N VAL A 148 9.80 1.96 -8.93
CA VAL A 148 10.54 3.18 -9.30
C VAL A 148 9.72 3.94 -10.34
N ARG A 149 9.42 5.22 -10.08
CA ARG A 149 8.67 6.07 -11.02
C ARG A 149 9.26 7.46 -11.18
N ASP A 150 9.78 7.68 -12.38
CA ASP A 150 10.31 8.97 -12.81
C ASP A 150 9.27 9.81 -13.59
N LYS A 151 8.39 9.17 -14.37
CA LYS A 151 7.35 9.87 -15.15
C LYS A 151 6.15 10.28 -14.28
N SER A 152 5.52 11.41 -14.62
CA SER A 152 4.38 11.98 -13.86
C SER A 152 3.01 11.50 -14.36
N ARG A 153 2.91 11.00 -15.60
CA ARG A 153 1.68 10.49 -16.23
C ARG A 153 1.99 9.29 -17.14
N PRO A 154 2.23 8.09 -16.58
CA PRO A 154 2.59 6.93 -17.37
C PRO A 154 1.37 6.33 -18.07
N SER A 155 1.56 5.84 -19.30
CA SER A 155 0.64 4.92 -19.96
C SER A 155 0.65 3.54 -19.26
N MET A 156 -0.30 2.66 -19.58
CA MET A 156 -0.28 1.29 -19.03
C MET A 156 1.03 0.56 -19.37
N GLU A 157 1.53 0.74 -20.60
CA GLU A 157 2.80 0.17 -21.04
C GLU A 157 3.99 0.74 -20.25
N ASP A 158 4.00 2.05 -19.98
CA ASP A 158 5.02 2.64 -19.10
C ASP A 158 5.00 1.99 -17.72
N ILE A 159 3.83 1.73 -17.13
CA ILE A 159 3.72 1.11 -15.79
C ILE A 159 4.19 -0.33 -15.80
N LEU A 160 3.86 -1.09 -16.84
CA LEU A 160 4.37 -2.46 -17.02
C LEU A 160 5.90 -2.51 -17.12
N ASN A 161 6.51 -1.43 -17.61
CA ASN A 161 7.96 -1.28 -17.69
C ASN A 161 8.58 -0.61 -16.44
N GLU A 162 7.79 -0.24 -15.42
CA GLU A 162 8.34 0.24 -14.15
C GLU A 162 9.06 -0.87 -13.40
N GLU A 163 10.22 -0.56 -12.84
CA GLU A 163 11.00 -1.48 -12.04
C GLU A 163 10.34 -1.66 -10.66
N VAL A 164 9.97 -2.90 -10.34
CA VAL A 164 9.58 -3.35 -9.01
C VAL A 164 10.85 -3.69 -8.25
N VAL A 165 11.15 -2.92 -7.21
CA VAL A 165 12.40 -3.02 -6.44
C VAL A 165 12.23 -3.71 -5.10
N ALA A 166 10.98 -3.93 -4.69
CA ALA A 166 10.62 -4.73 -3.52
C ALA A 166 9.16 -5.17 -3.62
N LEU A 167 8.89 -6.34 -3.07
CA LEU A 167 7.57 -6.86 -2.74
C LEU A 167 7.69 -7.42 -1.34
N PHE A 168 6.86 -7.00 -0.38
CA PHE A 168 6.95 -7.51 0.99
C PHE A 168 5.64 -7.39 1.75
N PHE A 169 5.50 -8.20 2.80
CA PHE A 169 4.39 -8.14 3.73
C PHE A 169 4.74 -7.29 4.96
N TYR A 170 3.80 -6.50 5.43
CA TYR A 170 3.88 -5.84 6.75
C TYR A 170 2.67 -6.20 7.62
N ASP A 171 2.91 -6.25 8.93
CA ASP A 171 1.90 -6.37 9.97
C ASP A 171 2.21 -5.34 11.05
N LEU A 172 1.28 -4.40 11.28
CA LEU A 172 1.46 -3.33 12.26
C LEU A 172 1.65 -3.87 13.68
N ALA A 173 1.03 -5.01 14.02
CA ALA A 173 1.17 -5.63 15.32
C ALA A 173 2.56 -6.25 15.54
N ALA A 174 3.29 -6.53 14.46
CA ALA A 174 4.64 -7.09 14.50
C ALA A 174 5.75 -6.02 14.45
N LEU A 175 5.41 -4.74 14.36
CA LEU A 175 6.40 -3.66 14.31
C LEU A 175 7.06 -3.42 15.67
N PRO A 176 8.26 -2.79 15.71
CA PRO A 176 8.89 -2.37 16.96
C PRO A 176 7.97 -1.49 17.83
N ALA A 177 8.09 -1.60 19.16
CA ALA A 177 7.21 -0.93 20.11
C ALA A 177 7.18 0.60 19.95
N ASP A 178 8.34 1.22 19.71
CA ASP A 178 8.46 2.68 19.50
C ASP A 178 7.71 3.16 18.24
N ILE A 179 7.61 2.30 17.22
CA ILE A 179 6.82 2.55 16.02
C ILE A 179 5.33 2.41 16.32
N GLN A 180 4.93 1.37 17.06
CA GLN A 180 3.54 1.18 17.48
C GLN A 180 3.05 2.34 18.35
N GLU A 181 3.86 2.79 19.30
CA GLU A 181 3.57 3.96 20.15
C GLU A 181 3.40 5.24 19.32
N SER A 182 4.26 5.45 18.32
CA SER A 182 4.14 6.61 17.42
C SER A 182 2.84 6.59 16.61
N ILE A 183 2.43 5.41 16.11
CA ILE A 183 1.14 5.24 15.40
C ILE A 183 -0.04 5.47 16.34
N ALA A 184 0.03 4.96 17.57
CA ALA A 184 -1.01 5.16 18.58
C ALA A 184 -1.17 6.64 18.95
N ALA A 185 -0.05 7.37 19.13
CA ALA A 185 -0.06 8.80 19.39
C ALA A 185 -0.63 9.60 18.21
N ASP A 186 -0.26 9.25 16.97
CA ASP A 186 -0.85 9.87 15.78
C ASP A 186 -2.36 9.63 15.71
N TYR A 187 -2.81 8.41 16.00
CA TYR A 187 -4.23 8.08 16.00
C TYR A 187 -4.99 8.86 17.09
N ALA A 188 -4.46 8.96 18.31
CA ALA A 188 -5.04 9.77 19.37
C ALA A 188 -5.18 11.24 18.94
N SER A 189 -4.13 11.81 18.32
CA SER A 189 -4.17 13.17 17.77
C SER A 189 -5.22 13.33 16.67
N ILE A 190 -5.37 12.34 15.78
CA ILE A 190 -6.43 12.31 14.76
C ILE A 190 -7.81 12.34 15.42
N ARG A 191 -8.04 11.50 16.44
CA ARG A 191 -9.32 11.47 17.17
C ARG A 191 -9.68 12.81 17.76
N GLU A 192 -8.74 13.45 18.46
CA GLU A 192 -8.93 14.77 19.05
C GLU A 192 -9.28 15.82 18.00
N CYS A 193 -8.58 15.82 16.86
CA CYS A 193 -8.83 16.77 15.78
C CYS A 193 -10.19 16.53 15.08
N VAL A 194 -10.65 15.27 14.98
CA VAL A 194 -11.99 14.96 14.47
C VAL A 194 -13.06 15.39 15.46
N ALA A 195 -12.89 15.11 16.75
CA ALA A 195 -13.83 15.49 17.81
C ALA A 195 -13.98 17.02 17.94
N ALA A 196 -12.89 17.77 17.70
CA ALA A 196 -12.90 19.23 17.67
C ALA A 196 -13.37 19.84 16.34
N GLU A 197 -13.80 19.02 15.37
CA GLU A 197 -14.15 19.43 14.00
C GLU A 197 -13.06 20.24 13.29
N ALA A 198 -11.79 19.99 13.64
CA ALA A 198 -10.61 20.73 13.18
C ALA A 198 -9.58 19.79 12.53
N VAL A 199 -10.03 18.89 11.65
CA VAL A 199 -9.20 17.86 11.02
C VAL A 199 -7.95 18.45 10.36
N SER A 200 -6.78 18.02 10.83
CA SER A 200 -5.47 18.51 10.40
C SER A 200 -4.48 17.36 10.21
N GLN A 201 -3.47 17.58 9.36
CA GLN A 201 -2.31 16.68 9.20
C GLN A 201 -1.12 17.12 10.07
N LYS A 202 -1.21 18.25 10.77
CA LYS A 202 -0.09 18.85 11.47
C LYS A 202 0.32 17.97 12.66
N GLY A 203 1.62 17.65 12.75
CA GLY A 203 2.19 16.90 13.87
C GLY A 203 2.14 15.38 13.73
N GLN A 204 1.32 14.85 12.81
CA GLN A 204 1.20 13.43 12.53
C GLN A 204 2.48 12.88 11.86
N LYS A 205 3.09 11.84 12.43
CA LYS A 205 4.43 11.34 12.06
C LYS A 205 4.37 10.19 11.05
N PHE A 206 3.58 9.17 11.34
CA PHE A 206 3.53 7.89 10.63
C PHE A 206 2.15 7.59 10.07
N LEU A 207 1.11 7.72 10.89
CA LEU A 207 -0.29 7.65 10.46
C LEU A 207 -0.84 9.07 10.34
N HIS A 208 -1.60 9.36 9.27
CA HIS A 208 -2.28 10.64 9.14
C HIS A 208 -3.70 10.53 8.61
N ILE A 209 -4.50 11.56 8.88
CA ILE A 209 -5.78 11.79 8.21
C ILE A 209 -5.61 12.90 7.17
N HIS A 210 -5.93 12.63 5.91
CA HIS A 210 -5.68 13.59 4.83
C HIS A 210 -6.85 13.71 3.85
N PRO A 211 -6.98 14.83 3.11
CA PRO A 211 -7.93 14.95 2.02
C PRO A 211 -7.73 13.85 0.97
N HIS A 212 -8.82 13.23 0.53
CA HIS A 212 -8.81 12.17 -0.47
C HIS A 212 -9.71 12.52 -1.65
N GLY A 213 -9.21 12.38 -2.88
CA GLY A 213 -9.92 12.77 -4.11
C GLY A 213 -9.35 14.02 -4.78
N SER A 214 -10.21 14.78 -5.45
CA SER A 214 -9.82 16.00 -6.18
C SER A 214 -9.38 17.14 -5.25
N LYS A 215 -8.73 18.16 -5.83
CA LYS A 215 -8.29 19.35 -5.08
C LYS A 215 -9.50 19.99 -4.39
N GLY A 216 -9.40 20.21 -3.08
CA GLY A 216 -10.49 20.76 -2.25
C GLY A 216 -11.44 19.72 -1.67
N SER A 217 -11.24 18.42 -1.95
CA SER A 217 -12.08 17.35 -1.42
C SER A 217 -12.19 17.38 0.11
N LYS A 218 -13.42 17.18 0.57
CA LYS A 218 -13.80 17.15 1.98
C LYS A 218 -13.81 15.73 2.53
N THR A 219 -13.79 14.74 1.63
CA THR A 219 -13.50 13.35 1.95
C THR A 219 -12.12 13.23 2.59
N ARG A 220 -12.02 12.35 3.58
CA ARG A 220 -10.80 12.05 4.34
C ARG A 220 -10.45 10.58 4.19
N ALA A 221 -9.16 10.31 4.21
CA ALA A 221 -8.62 8.96 4.24
C ALA A 221 -7.54 8.86 5.32
N PHE A 222 -7.37 7.66 5.85
CA PHE A 222 -6.13 7.30 6.52
C PHE A 222 -5.05 7.02 5.50
N GLY A 223 -3.83 7.41 5.85
CA GLY A 223 -2.66 7.16 5.06
C GLY A 223 -1.40 7.05 5.91
N PHE A 224 -0.39 6.39 5.36
CA PHE A 224 0.96 6.44 5.90
C PHE A 224 1.73 7.59 5.28
N THR A 225 2.46 8.34 6.12
CA THR A 225 3.34 9.40 5.64
C THR A 225 4.43 8.80 4.75
N ASN A 226 4.93 9.57 3.77
CA ASN A 226 6.02 9.11 2.91
C ASN A 226 7.27 8.71 3.72
N ARG A 227 7.53 9.39 4.85
CA ARG A 227 8.61 9.04 5.78
C ARG A 227 8.39 7.65 6.38
N PHE A 228 7.18 7.34 6.83
CA PHE A 228 6.87 6.02 7.38
C PHE A 228 6.85 4.94 6.31
N VAL A 229 6.33 5.22 5.11
CA VAL A 229 6.43 4.29 3.97
C VAL A 229 7.89 3.96 3.65
N THR A 230 8.78 4.96 3.66
CA THR A 230 10.22 4.73 3.45
C THR A 230 10.82 3.85 4.55
N TRP A 231 10.42 4.06 5.80
CA TRP A 231 10.83 3.22 6.93
C TRP A 231 10.31 1.78 6.78
N LEU A 232 9.03 1.60 6.44
CA LEU A 232 8.41 0.30 6.20
C LEU A 232 9.14 -0.47 5.09
N ILE A 233 9.54 0.21 4.01
CA ILE A 233 10.33 -0.39 2.93
C ILE A 233 11.64 -0.95 3.49
N CYS A 234 12.37 -0.16 4.28
CA CYS A 234 13.63 -0.61 4.88
C CYS A 234 13.42 -1.80 5.82
N HIS A 235 12.43 -1.71 6.70
CA HIS A 235 12.10 -2.75 7.67
C HIS A 235 11.69 -4.06 6.97
N GLY A 236 10.76 -3.99 6.01
CA GLY A 236 10.24 -5.17 5.31
C GLY A 236 11.20 -5.81 4.32
N THR A 237 12.25 -5.10 3.90
CA THR A 237 13.27 -5.64 2.96
C THR A 237 14.62 -5.91 3.62
N GLY A 238 14.79 -5.57 4.91
CA GLY A 238 16.09 -5.61 5.59
C GLY A 238 17.11 -4.59 5.07
N ARG A 239 16.71 -3.64 4.21
CA ARG A 239 17.60 -2.60 3.67
C ARG A 239 17.93 -1.57 4.74
N ALA A 240 19.14 -1.03 4.68
CA ALA A 240 19.57 0.02 5.60
C ALA A 240 18.81 1.34 5.37
N LEU A 241 18.26 1.90 6.45
CA LEU A 241 17.68 3.24 6.47
C LEU A 241 18.78 4.28 6.72
N VAL A 242 18.99 5.17 5.77
CA VAL A 242 20.00 6.23 5.86
C VAL A 242 19.31 7.59 5.97
N LYS A 243 19.77 8.42 6.91
CA LYS A 243 19.32 9.81 7.01
C LYS A 243 20.19 10.70 6.12
N GLN A 244 19.57 11.34 5.12
CA GLN A 244 20.20 12.34 4.27
C GLN A 244 19.48 13.68 4.47
N ASN A 245 20.13 14.62 5.15
CA ASN A 245 19.52 15.88 5.56
C ASN A 245 18.23 15.66 6.37
N ARG A 246 17.09 16.16 5.86
CA ARG A 246 15.75 16.00 6.44
C ARG A 246 15.03 14.75 5.92
N SER A 247 15.61 14.04 4.96
CA SER A 247 15.02 12.87 4.30
C SER A 247 15.54 11.58 4.89
N TRP A 248 14.66 10.58 4.93
CA TRP A 248 15.03 9.18 5.06
C TRP A 248 15.13 8.59 3.67
N VAL A 249 16.17 7.81 3.42
CA VAL A 249 16.42 7.16 2.14
C VAL A 249 16.93 5.73 2.34
N PHE A 250 16.81 4.90 1.31
CA PHE A 250 17.41 3.58 1.20
C PHE A 250 18.14 3.44 -0.13
N ARG A 251 18.96 2.40 -0.28
CA ARG A 251 19.64 2.04 -1.54
C ARG A 251 19.02 0.76 -2.10
N ILE A 252 18.86 0.72 -3.42
CA ILE A 252 18.40 -0.44 -4.18
C ILE A 252 19.62 -1.23 -4.62
#